data_AF-A0A940B1G6-F1
#
_entry.id   AF-A0A940B1G6-F1
#
_cell.length_a   1.000
_cell.length_b   1.000
_cell.length_c   1.000
_cell.angle_alpha   90.00
_cell.angle_beta   90.00
_cell.angle_gamma   90.00
#
_symmetry.space_group_name_H-M   'P 1'
#
loop_
_entity.id
_entity.type
_entity.pdbx_description
1 polymer ?
#
loop_
_entity_poly.entity_id
_entity_poly.type
_entity_poly.pdbx_seq_one_letter_code
_entity_poly.pdbx_strand_id
1 'polypeptide(L)'
;MTFADVEYTPGEEAQKWYILRKAIRYGEVYLPYEESHQYYDIVKEKAEIPCVALLKKYGRDFYNNNAAKMLKDWRNEDDGKWLCLLTEPFLGARNMSSETVNPEPKNKGRNSRKYLEDDWKLYSKRDILNLVERYQNGKWGEKQSFIEAKALYEKYPDCPLDEIATIECLGVGKIIDLYYYAETKDKIGEHGLLALDAVRILSVIRWGVAAGWLTEAEAIAAAKPLMTQLLDAYDSWEDFACHFALNWYYYIMRFDYDLPAYQKGLAAERKKYDVPAKSGKKSKTNNSHDIKFPGQNRNDSPILTYDTMFYTPSEDAQMWSLIWKWDRGDKLSSSEKEKLKAARKAKADIPGMAYLNIIAWTKGTEDISHVSDYIKAIDKAGYKASLYHKAYIWYGMTFLVNINNNNSSALAEELLSEMERLEKEKSWHYLNGLYNILRLCEVFFDKGNFNFDNIDRLITDSENYAIEAIESFNKGKNEFPVTDDLQDVVSAMELLLKYYLFSLYSECTYMYYEARDLENAVFYMEQAEKNLESLKNGESNYFSIKDVKNDVKQQELKLKEVKAFIDSRYQENNDNRKRQPRDPKINAA
;
A
#
# COMPACT_ATOMS: atom_id res chain seq x y z
N MET A 1 -49.29 12.39 -36.59
CA MET A 1 -48.85 11.18 -35.87
C MET A 1 -48.42 11.62 -34.48
N THR A 2 -49.21 11.28 -33.47
CA THR A 2 -48.92 11.51 -32.05
C THR A 2 -48.05 10.36 -31.54
N PHE A 3 -46.87 10.68 -31.01
CA PHE A 3 -45.97 9.75 -30.33
C PHE A 3 -46.51 9.48 -28.92
N ALA A 4 -47.49 8.61 -28.81
CA ALA A 4 -47.86 7.94 -27.57
C ALA A 4 -48.00 6.48 -27.96
N ASP A 5 -46.95 5.71 -27.70
CA ASP A 5 -46.83 4.24 -27.71
C ASP A 5 -45.40 3.86 -28.11
N VAL A 6 -44.46 4.09 -27.19
CA VAL A 6 -43.18 3.37 -27.17
C VAL A 6 -43.09 2.76 -25.77
N GLU A 7 -43.35 1.45 -25.70
CA GLU A 7 -43.06 0.66 -24.51
C GLU A 7 -41.56 0.79 -24.19
N TYR A 8 -41.27 1.26 -22.98
CA TYR A 8 -39.93 1.41 -22.45
C TYR A 8 -39.32 0.02 -22.18
N THR A 9 -38.51 -0.47 -23.11
CA THR A 9 -37.53 -1.53 -22.85
C THR A 9 -36.35 -0.90 -22.08
N PRO A 10 -35.86 -1.50 -20.97
CA PRO A 10 -34.80 -0.88 -20.18
C PRO A 10 -33.58 -0.58 -21.05
N GLY A 11 -33.28 0.71 -21.21
CA GLY A 11 -32.22 1.18 -22.11
C GLY A 11 -30.83 0.81 -21.64
N GLU A 12 -29.85 1.02 -22.52
CA GLU A 12 -28.39 0.94 -22.30
C GLU A 12 -27.92 1.50 -20.95
N GLU A 13 -28.66 2.43 -20.35
CA GLU A 13 -28.41 3.00 -19.04
C GLU A 13 -28.56 2.01 -17.87
N ALA A 14 -29.44 1.01 -17.97
CA ALA A 14 -29.50 -0.11 -17.03
C ALA A 14 -28.26 -1.03 -17.17
N GLN A 15 -27.69 -1.13 -18.37
CA GLN A 15 -26.38 -1.76 -18.60
C GLN A 15 -25.21 -0.90 -18.09
N LYS A 16 -25.30 0.43 -18.14
CA LYS A 16 -24.30 1.36 -17.55
C LYS A 16 -24.33 1.32 -16.02
N TRP A 17 -25.51 1.22 -15.41
CA TRP A 17 -25.65 0.92 -13.98
C TRP A 17 -25.18 -0.50 -13.65
N TYR A 18 -25.36 -1.48 -14.52
CA TYR A 18 -24.74 -2.81 -14.38
C TYR A 18 -23.21 -2.76 -14.48
N ILE A 19 -22.63 -1.85 -15.27
CA ILE A 19 -21.19 -1.58 -15.36
C ILE A 19 -20.68 -0.81 -14.13
N LEU A 20 -21.44 0.14 -13.58
CA LEU A 20 -21.13 0.81 -12.30
C LEU A 20 -21.26 -0.16 -11.12
N ARG A 21 -22.28 -1.03 -11.15
CA ARG A 21 -22.47 -2.17 -10.24
C ARG A 21 -21.37 -3.20 -10.43
N LYS A 22 -20.81 -3.35 -11.64
CA LYS A 22 -19.58 -4.11 -11.87
C LYS A 22 -18.33 -3.38 -11.38
N ALA A 23 -18.20 -2.07 -11.51
CA ALA A 23 -17.02 -1.32 -11.06
C ALA A 23 -16.96 -1.27 -9.52
N ILE A 24 -18.11 -1.17 -8.86
CA ILE A 24 -18.26 -1.20 -7.40
C ILE A 24 -18.13 -2.63 -6.85
N ARG A 25 -18.61 -3.65 -7.58
CA ARG A 25 -18.52 -5.08 -7.19
C ARG A 25 -17.23 -5.79 -7.67
N TYR A 26 -16.58 -5.27 -8.71
CA TYR A 26 -15.34 -5.75 -9.34
C TYR A 26 -14.28 -4.62 -9.40
N GLY A 27 -14.11 -3.90 -8.29
CA GLY A 27 -12.79 -3.36 -7.91
C GLY A 27 -11.69 -4.44 -7.83
N GLU A 28 -12.03 -5.70 -8.15
CA GLU A 28 -11.15 -6.71 -8.71
C GLU A 28 -10.71 -6.36 -10.16
N VAL A 29 -9.80 -5.38 -10.28
CA VAL A 29 -8.59 -5.63 -11.10
C VAL A 29 -7.47 -6.07 -10.15
N TYR A 30 -7.80 -7.01 -9.27
CA TYR A 30 -6.92 -8.14 -9.09
C TYR A 30 -7.24 -9.07 -10.24
N LEU A 31 -6.24 -9.35 -11.08
CA LEU A 31 -6.15 -10.66 -11.74
C LEU A 31 -6.60 -11.73 -10.74
N PRO A 32 -7.26 -12.82 -11.17
CA PRO A 32 -7.63 -13.90 -10.27
C PRO A 32 -6.49 -14.12 -9.28
N TYR A 33 -6.76 -13.99 -7.99
CA TYR A 33 -5.76 -14.13 -6.92
C TYR A 33 -4.98 -15.46 -7.06
N GLU A 34 -5.55 -16.41 -7.80
CA GLU A 34 -4.99 -17.70 -8.24
C GLU A 34 -3.90 -17.61 -9.33
N GLU A 35 -3.88 -16.59 -10.20
CA GLU A 35 -2.87 -16.42 -11.25
C GLU A 35 -1.63 -15.63 -10.77
N SER A 36 -1.79 -14.71 -9.82
CA SER A 36 -0.65 -14.10 -9.11
C SER A 36 -0.05 -15.09 -8.09
N HIS A 37 -0.86 -15.97 -7.51
CA HIS A 37 -0.38 -17.11 -6.72
C HIS A 37 0.37 -18.14 -7.55
N GLN A 38 0.18 -18.29 -8.87
CA GLN A 38 1.08 -19.19 -9.61
C GLN A 38 2.53 -18.68 -9.64
N TYR A 39 2.78 -17.38 -9.48
CA TYR A 39 4.15 -16.86 -9.28
C TYR A 39 4.54 -16.76 -7.79
N TYR A 40 3.60 -16.49 -6.89
CA TYR A 40 3.84 -16.39 -5.45
C TYR A 40 3.95 -17.76 -4.76
N ASP A 41 3.16 -18.77 -5.13
CA ASP A 41 3.24 -20.16 -4.66
C ASP A 41 4.46 -20.88 -5.25
N ILE A 42 4.92 -20.55 -6.47
CA ILE A 42 6.23 -21.02 -6.96
C ILE A 42 7.37 -20.40 -6.14
N VAL A 43 7.19 -19.18 -5.62
CA VAL A 43 8.12 -18.56 -4.66
C VAL A 43 7.87 -19.06 -3.24
N LYS A 44 6.69 -19.50 -2.82
CA LYS A 44 6.38 -19.95 -1.43
C LYS A 44 6.66 -21.44 -1.22
N GLU A 45 6.43 -22.28 -2.23
CA GLU A 45 6.86 -23.70 -2.24
C GLU A 45 8.37 -23.85 -2.49
N LYS A 46 9.05 -22.83 -3.05
CA LYS A 46 10.51 -22.87 -3.30
C LYS A 46 11.35 -21.82 -2.57
N ALA A 47 10.76 -20.83 -1.91
CA ALA A 47 11.45 -20.01 -0.92
C ALA A 47 11.53 -20.85 0.35
N GLU A 48 12.53 -21.71 0.36
CA GLU A 48 13.25 -21.95 1.59
C GLU A 48 13.45 -20.58 2.25
N ILE A 49 12.94 -20.40 3.49
CA ILE A 49 13.23 -19.22 4.32
C ILE A 49 14.72 -18.95 4.16
N PRO A 50 15.19 -17.72 3.91
CA PRO A 50 16.59 -17.44 3.63
C PRO A 50 17.56 -18.20 4.55
N CYS A 51 17.27 -18.23 5.84
CA CYS A 51 18.02 -18.99 6.83
C CYS A 51 17.81 -20.51 6.76
N VAL A 52 16.63 -21.04 6.38
CA VAL A 52 16.36 -22.48 6.17
C VAL A 52 16.95 -23.04 4.86
N ALA A 53 17.08 -22.23 3.81
CA ALA A 53 17.86 -22.54 2.59
C ALA A 53 19.34 -22.73 2.90
N LEU A 54 19.86 -21.82 3.74
CA LEU A 54 21.16 -21.89 4.40
C LEU A 54 21.37 -23.20 5.18
N LEU A 55 20.30 -23.90 5.55
CA LEU A 55 20.36 -25.06 6.44
C LEU A 55 20.20 -26.41 5.73
N LYS A 56 19.47 -26.47 4.62
CA LYS A 56 19.31 -27.71 3.84
C LYS A 56 20.43 -27.92 2.82
N LYS A 57 20.89 -26.87 2.15
CA LYS A 57 21.80 -27.01 0.99
C LYS A 57 23.28 -27.14 1.33
N TYR A 58 23.68 -26.66 2.50
CA TYR A 58 25.10 -26.52 2.87
C TYR A 58 25.69 -27.71 3.63
N GLY A 59 25.01 -28.84 3.62
CA GLY A 59 25.40 -30.04 4.37
C GLY A 59 26.51 -30.91 3.75
N ARG A 60 27.03 -30.66 2.53
CA ARG A 60 28.09 -31.56 2.01
C ARG A 60 29.07 -31.07 0.94
N ASP A 61 28.68 -30.41 -0.16
CA ASP A 61 29.53 -30.48 -1.37
C ASP A 61 30.15 -29.18 -1.93
N PHE A 62 29.75 -27.98 -1.48
CA PHE A 62 30.30 -26.73 -2.06
C PHE A 62 31.49 -26.12 -1.29
N TYR A 63 31.65 -26.42 0.01
CA TYR A 63 32.60 -25.71 0.90
C TYR A 63 34.05 -26.22 0.90
N ASN A 64 34.32 -27.42 0.39
CA ASN A 64 35.56 -28.12 0.76
C ASN A 64 36.84 -27.65 0.03
N ASN A 65 36.77 -26.78 -1.00
CA ASN A 65 37.97 -26.40 -1.78
C ASN A 65 38.23 -24.89 -1.95
N ASN A 66 37.25 -23.99 -1.76
CA ASN A 66 37.42 -22.56 -2.05
C ASN A 66 37.64 -21.66 -0.82
N ALA A 67 36.99 -21.93 0.31
CA ALA A 67 37.12 -21.11 1.53
C ALA A 67 38.56 -21.07 2.08
N ALA A 68 39.27 -22.19 2.00
CA ALA A 68 40.69 -22.28 2.39
C ALA A 68 41.63 -21.49 1.48
N LYS A 69 41.28 -21.33 0.20
CA LYS A 69 42.04 -20.52 -0.76
C LYS A 69 41.75 -19.03 -0.55
N MET A 70 40.49 -18.66 -0.35
CA MET A 70 40.08 -17.28 -0.07
C MET A 70 40.75 -16.67 1.17
N LEU A 71 40.77 -17.40 2.29
CA LEU A 71 41.42 -16.93 3.52
C LEU A 71 42.94 -16.81 3.38
N LYS A 72 43.53 -17.52 2.42
CA LYS A 72 44.96 -17.43 2.10
C LYS A 72 45.29 -16.21 1.25
N ASP A 73 44.35 -15.79 0.39
CA ASP A 73 44.47 -14.64 -0.51
C ASP A 73 44.02 -13.31 0.15
N TRP A 74 43.16 -13.36 1.18
CA TRP A 74 42.64 -12.20 1.93
C TRP A 74 43.56 -11.65 3.02
N ARG A 75 44.82 -11.38 2.67
CA ARG A 75 45.84 -10.92 3.64
C ARG A 75 45.77 -9.43 4.01
N ASN A 76 44.82 -8.64 3.51
CA ASN A 76 44.68 -7.20 3.81
C ASN A 76 43.23 -6.80 4.18
N GLU A 77 43.11 -5.70 4.92
CA GLU A 77 41.88 -4.98 5.32
C GLU A 77 41.15 -4.32 4.13
N ASP A 78 40.71 -5.12 3.15
CA ASP A 78 39.95 -4.61 2.01
C ASP A 78 38.47 -4.41 2.40
N ASP A 79 37.93 -3.21 2.20
CA ASP A 79 36.50 -2.89 2.41
C ASP A 79 35.57 -3.87 1.65
N GLY A 80 36.00 -4.38 0.49
CA GLY A 80 35.24 -5.38 -0.27
C GLY A 80 35.05 -6.70 0.48
N LYS A 81 36.01 -7.09 1.33
CA LYS A 81 35.92 -8.28 2.18
C LYS A 81 34.85 -8.12 3.25
N TRP A 82 34.81 -6.96 3.92
CA TRP A 82 33.80 -6.67 4.93
C TRP A 82 32.39 -6.64 4.33
N LEU A 83 32.24 -6.06 3.14
CA LEU A 83 30.97 -6.04 2.42
C LEU A 83 30.46 -7.46 2.17
N CYS A 84 31.35 -8.36 1.77
CA CYS A 84 31.03 -9.75 1.49
C CYS A 84 30.65 -10.52 2.77
N LEU A 85 31.42 -10.37 3.85
CA LEU A 85 31.18 -11.09 5.11
C LEU A 85 29.91 -10.61 5.82
N LEU A 86 29.66 -9.30 5.87
CA LEU A 86 28.48 -8.73 6.53
C LEU A 86 27.18 -9.10 5.82
N THR A 87 27.22 -9.39 4.52
CA THR A 87 26.03 -9.77 3.73
C THR A 87 25.85 -11.28 3.55
N GLU A 88 26.78 -12.09 4.06
CA GLU A 88 26.78 -13.54 3.91
C GLU A 88 25.45 -14.19 4.37
N PRO A 89 24.86 -13.84 5.53
CA PRO A 89 23.63 -14.48 5.99
C PRO A 89 22.44 -14.29 5.04
N PHE A 90 22.43 -13.19 4.29
CA PHE A 90 21.31 -12.85 3.40
C PHE A 90 21.54 -13.28 1.95
N LEU A 91 22.78 -13.27 1.47
CA LEU A 91 23.11 -13.69 0.10
C LEU A 91 23.36 -15.19 -0.04
N GLY A 92 23.92 -15.83 0.98
CA GLY A 92 24.07 -17.29 1.04
C GLY A 92 22.72 -17.99 0.94
N ALA A 93 21.74 -17.48 1.67
CA ALA A 93 20.33 -17.87 1.57
C ALA A 93 19.76 -17.88 0.15
N ARG A 94 20.20 -16.95 -0.70
CA ARG A 94 19.75 -16.79 -2.10
C ARG A 94 20.64 -17.56 -3.08
N ASN A 95 21.53 -18.44 -2.58
CA ASN A 95 22.49 -19.20 -3.39
C ASN A 95 23.43 -18.32 -4.20
N MET A 96 23.78 -17.16 -3.66
CA MET A 96 24.70 -16.23 -4.31
C MET A 96 26.10 -16.32 -3.69
N SER A 97 27.09 -15.82 -4.43
CA SER A 97 28.46 -15.73 -3.93
C SER A 97 28.50 -14.84 -2.70
N SER A 98 29.07 -15.34 -1.60
CA SER A 98 29.48 -14.54 -0.44
C SER A 98 30.97 -14.19 -0.49
N GLU A 99 31.64 -14.50 -1.60
CA GLU A 99 33.10 -14.48 -1.72
C GLU A 99 33.61 -13.26 -2.52
N THR A 100 32.73 -12.62 -3.29
CA THR A 100 33.06 -11.60 -4.28
C THR A 100 32.06 -10.46 -4.23
N VAL A 101 32.48 -9.20 -4.40
CA VAL A 101 31.56 -8.03 -4.32
C VAL A 101 30.39 -8.21 -5.29
N ASN A 102 30.65 -8.61 -6.54
CA ASN A 102 29.63 -9.13 -7.44
C ASN A 102 29.12 -10.51 -6.95
N PRO A 103 27.86 -10.65 -6.52
CA PRO A 103 27.31 -11.91 -6.02
C PRO A 103 26.99 -12.95 -7.12
N GLU A 104 26.99 -12.56 -8.40
CA GLU A 104 26.65 -13.41 -9.55
C GLU A 104 27.64 -13.28 -10.73
N PRO A 105 28.96 -13.47 -10.53
CA PRO A 105 29.97 -13.19 -11.55
C PRO A 105 29.81 -14.06 -12.81
N LYS A 106 29.18 -15.24 -12.69
CA LYS A 106 28.99 -16.20 -13.79
C LYS A 106 27.64 -16.08 -14.51
N ASN A 107 26.64 -15.43 -13.91
CA ASN A 107 25.24 -15.48 -14.38
C ASN A 107 24.74 -14.17 -15.02
N LYS A 108 25.64 -13.21 -15.28
CA LYS A 108 25.32 -11.86 -15.81
C LYS A 108 24.21 -11.15 -15.02
N GLY A 109 24.11 -11.41 -13.71
CA GLY A 109 23.19 -10.72 -12.80
C GLY A 109 21.69 -10.87 -13.04
N ARG A 110 21.25 -11.92 -13.76
CA ARG A 110 19.82 -12.10 -14.08
C ARG A 110 18.93 -12.18 -12.84
N ASN A 111 19.38 -12.88 -11.78
CA ASN A 111 18.57 -13.00 -10.57
C ASN A 111 18.65 -11.74 -9.72
N SER A 112 19.85 -11.16 -9.56
CA SER A 112 20.08 -9.89 -8.85
C SER A 112 19.22 -8.77 -9.43
N ARG A 113 19.18 -8.64 -10.76
CA ARG A 113 18.31 -7.67 -11.43
C ARG A 113 16.83 -7.93 -11.15
N LYS A 114 16.39 -9.20 -11.21
CA LYS A 114 15.02 -9.58 -10.87
C LYS A 114 14.67 -9.21 -9.43
N TYR A 115 15.55 -9.47 -8.46
CA TYR A 115 15.30 -9.07 -7.06
C TYR A 115 15.20 -7.55 -6.91
N LEU A 116 16.07 -6.80 -7.58
CA LEU A 116 16.01 -5.34 -7.56
C LEU A 116 14.69 -4.82 -8.14
N GLU A 117 14.26 -5.33 -9.29
CA GLU A 117 13.07 -4.86 -10.00
C GLU A 117 11.75 -5.36 -9.35
N ASP A 118 11.69 -6.64 -8.97
CA ASP A 118 10.46 -7.28 -8.48
C ASP A 118 10.25 -7.06 -6.98
N ASP A 119 11.27 -7.31 -6.15
CA ASP A 119 11.14 -7.28 -4.68
C ASP A 119 11.37 -5.86 -4.14
N TRP A 120 12.27 -5.08 -4.76
CA TRP A 120 12.71 -3.77 -4.25
C TRP A 120 12.19 -2.58 -5.06
N LYS A 121 11.61 -2.82 -6.25
CA LYS A 121 11.13 -1.77 -7.17
C LYS A 121 12.21 -0.73 -7.52
N LEU A 122 13.45 -1.20 -7.71
CA LEU A 122 14.60 -0.39 -8.13
C LEU A 122 14.94 -0.75 -9.57
N TYR A 123 15.15 0.26 -10.41
CA TYR A 123 15.33 0.07 -11.86
C TYR A 123 16.65 0.65 -12.37
N SER A 124 17.44 1.27 -11.49
CA SER A 124 18.65 1.98 -11.88
C SER A 124 19.67 2.15 -10.75
N LYS A 125 20.89 2.58 -11.13
CA LYS A 125 21.92 3.07 -10.20
C LYS A 125 21.39 4.14 -9.26
N ARG A 126 20.62 5.10 -9.81
CA ARG A 126 20.09 6.23 -9.05
C ARG A 126 19.13 5.76 -7.95
N ASP A 127 18.28 4.78 -8.25
CA ASP A 127 17.33 4.24 -7.27
C ASP A 127 18.06 3.57 -6.10
N ILE A 128 19.12 2.80 -6.37
CA ILE A 128 19.95 2.18 -5.33
C ILE A 128 20.61 3.25 -4.45
N LEU A 129 21.25 4.26 -5.04
CA LEU A 129 21.93 5.29 -4.27
C LEU A 129 20.93 6.14 -3.46
N ASN A 130 19.76 6.45 -4.02
CA ASN A 130 18.68 7.11 -3.30
C ASN A 130 18.18 6.27 -2.12
N LEU A 131 18.06 4.95 -2.27
CA LEU A 131 17.68 4.06 -1.17
C LEU A 131 18.72 4.08 -0.04
N VAL A 132 20.01 4.02 -0.39
CA VAL A 132 21.12 4.13 0.58
C VAL A 132 21.06 5.46 1.32
N GLU A 133 20.88 6.57 0.61
CA GLU A 133 20.75 7.91 1.19
C GLU A 133 19.52 8.01 2.11
N ARG A 134 18.36 7.48 1.68
CA ARG A 134 17.15 7.46 2.52
C ARG A 134 17.37 6.68 3.81
N TYR A 135 18.04 5.52 3.74
CA TYR A 135 18.38 4.75 4.92
C TYR A 135 19.32 5.51 5.87
N GLN A 136 20.40 6.10 5.33
CA GLN A 136 21.37 6.88 6.12
C GLN A 136 20.73 8.09 6.81
N ASN A 137 19.71 8.69 6.20
CA ASN A 137 18.96 9.80 6.75
C ASN A 137 17.78 9.38 7.65
N GLY A 138 17.66 8.09 8.00
CA GLY A 138 16.57 7.57 8.84
C GLY A 138 15.18 7.62 8.19
N LYS A 139 15.11 7.80 6.87
CA LYS A 139 13.85 7.89 6.09
C LYS A 139 13.44 6.56 5.45
N TRP A 140 14.13 5.47 5.78
CA TRP A 140 13.84 4.11 5.32
C TRP A 140 14.34 3.09 6.33
N GLY A 141 13.72 1.91 6.35
CA GLY A 141 14.12 0.77 7.16
C GLY A 141 13.07 0.40 8.20
N GLU A 142 13.08 -0.86 8.60
CA GLU A 142 12.20 -1.35 9.65
C GLU A 142 12.59 -0.77 11.02
N LYS A 143 13.83 -0.30 11.19
CA LYS A 143 14.30 0.39 12.39
C LYS A 143 13.38 1.54 12.78
N GLN A 144 12.79 2.26 11.82
CA GLN A 144 11.85 3.34 12.11
C GLN A 144 10.56 2.81 12.78
N SER A 145 10.02 1.69 12.30
CA SER A 145 8.87 1.03 12.92
C SER A 145 9.18 0.60 14.36
N PHE A 146 10.38 0.09 14.62
CA PHE A 146 10.83 -0.28 15.97
C PHE A 146 11.00 0.93 16.90
N ILE A 147 11.53 2.05 16.40
CA ILE A 147 11.63 3.31 17.16
C ILE A 147 10.24 3.85 17.51
N GLU A 148 9.29 3.79 16.58
CA GLU A 148 7.91 4.19 16.83
C GLU A 148 7.24 3.29 17.88
N ALA A 149 7.45 1.97 17.80
CA ALA A 149 6.97 1.03 18.82
C ALA A 149 7.59 1.30 20.19
N LYS A 150 8.90 1.61 20.26
CA LYS A 150 9.58 2.06 21.48
C LYS A 150 8.90 3.29 22.08
N ALA A 151 8.71 4.33 21.27
CA ALA A 151 8.11 5.57 21.73
C ALA A 151 6.67 5.37 22.25
N LEU A 152 5.88 4.52 21.60
CA LEU A 152 4.53 4.17 22.06
C LEU A 152 4.56 3.41 23.39
N TYR A 153 5.41 2.41 23.50
CA TYR A 153 5.55 1.61 24.73
C TYR A 153 6.01 2.49 25.92
N GLU A 154 7.03 3.34 25.71
CA GLU A 154 7.57 4.21 26.75
C GLU A 154 6.60 5.34 27.16
N LYS A 155 5.71 5.76 26.26
CA LYS A 155 4.65 6.74 26.55
C LYS A 155 3.60 6.20 27.54
N TYR A 156 3.40 4.89 27.60
CA TYR A 156 2.37 4.22 28.40
C TYR A 156 2.91 3.03 29.21
N PRO A 157 3.81 3.26 30.18
CA PRO A 157 4.56 2.19 30.84
C PRO A 157 3.69 1.21 31.66
N ASP A 158 2.54 1.67 32.16
CA ASP A 158 1.64 0.89 33.01
C ASP A 158 0.39 0.37 32.27
N CYS A 159 0.30 0.59 30.95
CA CYS A 159 -0.85 0.18 30.14
C CYS A 159 -0.59 -1.19 29.49
N PRO A 160 -1.58 -2.10 29.49
CA PRO A 160 -1.57 -3.28 28.62
C PRO A 160 -1.41 -2.88 27.14
N LEU A 161 -0.71 -3.70 26.35
CA LEU A 161 -0.38 -3.37 24.95
C LEU A 161 -1.64 -3.17 24.07
N ASP A 162 -2.70 -3.93 24.33
CA ASP A 162 -3.98 -3.76 23.63
C ASP A 162 -4.70 -2.45 24.00
N GLU A 163 -4.50 -1.95 25.22
CA GLU A 163 -5.01 -0.65 25.64
C GLU A 163 -4.24 0.47 24.94
N ILE A 164 -2.91 0.35 24.82
CA ILE A 164 -2.09 1.26 24.01
C ILE A 164 -2.58 1.25 22.55
N ALA A 165 -2.80 0.06 21.98
CA ALA A 165 -3.34 -0.08 20.63
C ALA A 165 -4.70 0.59 20.45
N THR A 166 -5.52 0.60 21.49
CA THR A 166 -6.83 1.26 21.52
C THR A 166 -6.70 2.76 21.60
N ILE A 167 -5.93 3.28 22.58
CA ILE A 167 -5.73 4.73 22.78
C ILE A 167 -5.11 5.39 21.54
N GLU A 168 -4.17 4.70 20.89
CA GLU A 168 -3.42 5.25 19.74
C GLU A 168 -4.02 4.85 18.39
N CYS A 169 -5.18 4.17 18.38
CA CYS A 169 -5.86 3.69 17.18
C CYS A 169 -4.93 2.88 16.24
N LEU A 170 -4.14 1.96 16.79
CA LEU A 170 -3.12 1.27 16.00
C LEU A 170 -3.73 0.26 15.03
N GLY A 171 -3.21 0.24 13.80
CA GLY A 171 -3.49 -0.84 12.85
C GLY A 171 -2.70 -2.10 13.20
N VAL A 172 -3.15 -3.26 12.72
CA VAL A 172 -2.60 -4.58 13.10
C VAL A 172 -1.08 -4.67 12.95
N GLY A 173 -0.50 -4.17 11.85
CA GLY A 173 0.96 -4.17 11.68
C GLY A 173 1.70 -3.41 12.80
N LYS A 174 1.18 -2.26 13.25
CA LYS A 174 1.77 -1.49 14.36
C LYS A 174 1.56 -2.16 15.71
N ILE A 175 0.46 -2.91 15.87
CA ILE A 175 0.25 -3.74 17.07
C ILE A 175 1.32 -4.84 17.13
N ILE A 176 1.59 -5.53 16.02
CA ILE A 176 2.67 -6.53 15.94
C ILE A 176 4.03 -5.89 16.29
N ASP A 177 4.32 -4.71 15.75
CA ASP A 177 5.55 -3.98 16.06
C ASP A 177 5.67 -3.69 17.57
N LEU A 178 4.58 -3.27 18.21
CA LEU A 178 4.50 -2.98 19.64
C LEU A 178 4.75 -4.22 20.51
N TYR A 179 4.08 -5.34 20.20
CA TYR A 179 4.31 -6.62 20.90
C TYR A 179 5.75 -7.09 20.74
N TYR A 180 6.28 -7.07 19.52
CA TYR A 180 7.64 -7.48 19.27
C TYR A 180 8.65 -6.62 20.04
N TYR A 181 8.48 -5.29 20.04
CA TYR A 181 9.33 -4.40 20.83
C TYR A 181 9.26 -4.75 22.33
N ALA A 182 8.06 -4.84 22.90
CA ALA A 182 7.85 -5.11 24.32
C ALA A 182 8.55 -6.41 24.77
N GLU A 183 8.51 -7.44 23.92
CA GLU A 183 9.07 -8.77 24.24
C GLU A 183 10.57 -8.91 23.95
N THR A 184 11.18 -7.97 23.20
CA THR A 184 12.57 -8.08 22.74
C THR A 184 13.47 -6.90 23.12
N LYS A 185 12.91 -5.81 23.66
CA LYS A 185 13.65 -4.58 24.00
C LYS A 185 14.91 -4.82 24.85
N ASP A 186 14.85 -5.75 25.80
CA ASP A 186 15.97 -6.04 26.71
C ASP A 186 17.07 -6.89 26.05
N LYS A 187 16.79 -7.49 24.89
CA LYS A 187 17.77 -8.24 24.08
C LYS A 187 18.37 -7.38 22.98
N ILE A 188 17.51 -6.66 22.25
CA ILE A 188 17.91 -5.86 21.09
C ILE A 188 18.60 -4.55 21.52
N GLY A 189 18.20 -3.99 22.66
CA GLY A 189 18.74 -2.74 23.18
C GLY A 189 18.67 -1.59 22.17
N GLU A 190 19.68 -0.72 22.21
CA GLU A 190 19.75 0.47 21.35
C GLU A 190 20.14 0.16 19.90
N HIS A 191 20.54 -1.08 19.58
CA HIS A 191 20.75 -1.48 18.19
C HIS A 191 19.46 -1.38 17.37
N GLY A 192 18.32 -1.66 18.00
CA GLY A 192 17.06 -1.86 17.28
C GLY A 192 17.24 -2.87 16.14
N LEU A 193 16.64 -2.55 14.99
CA LEU A 193 16.70 -3.41 13.82
C LEU A 193 17.93 -3.17 12.91
N LEU A 194 19.02 -2.58 13.43
CA LEU A 194 20.21 -2.18 12.65
C LEU A 194 20.77 -3.33 11.80
N ALA A 195 21.02 -4.51 12.38
CA ALA A 195 21.61 -5.64 11.64
C ALA A 195 20.74 -6.03 10.44
N LEU A 196 19.41 -6.08 10.59
CA LEU A 196 18.51 -6.49 9.52
C LEU A 196 18.54 -5.50 8.37
N ASP A 197 18.27 -4.23 8.66
CA ASP A 197 18.17 -3.21 7.61
C ASP A 197 19.51 -3.02 6.91
N ALA A 198 20.61 -2.97 7.68
CA ALA A 198 21.93 -2.76 7.13
C ALA A 198 22.33 -3.89 6.17
N VAL A 199 22.15 -5.15 6.57
CA VAL A 199 22.46 -6.32 5.74
C VAL A 199 21.64 -6.32 4.46
N ARG A 200 20.36 -5.95 4.52
CA ARG A 200 19.51 -5.86 3.33
C ARG A 200 20.01 -4.77 2.37
N ILE A 201 20.34 -3.58 2.87
CA ILE A 201 20.87 -2.48 2.04
C ILE A 201 22.21 -2.84 1.42
N LEU A 202 23.14 -3.42 2.19
CA LEU A 202 24.42 -3.89 1.68
C LEU A 202 24.23 -4.97 0.60
N SER A 203 23.21 -5.83 0.74
CA SER A 203 22.88 -6.85 -0.26
C SER A 203 22.32 -6.22 -1.56
N VAL A 204 21.48 -5.20 -1.46
CA VAL A 204 20.98 -4.41 -2.60
C VAL A 204 22.13 -3.75 -3.36
N ILE A 205 23.09 -3.17 -2.65
CA ILE A 205 24.31 -2.59 -3.25
C ILE A 205 25.07 -3.66 -4.06
N ARG A 206 25.28 -4.85 -3.49
CA ARG A 206 25.95 -5.97 -4.17
C ARG A 206 25.16 -6.46 -5.38
N TRP A 207 23.83 -6.56 -5.30
CA TRP A 207 22.99 -6.86 -6.46
C TRP A 207 23.10 -5.80 -7.55
N GLY A 208 23.25 -4.53 -7.19
CA GLY A 208 23.52 -3.45 -8.15
C GLY A 208 24.78 -3.67 -8.97
N VAL A 209 25.82 -4.26 -8.37
CA VAL A 209 27.04 -4.68 -9.09
C VAL A 209 26.74 -5.81 -10.07
N ALA A 210 26.06 -6.86 -9.61
CA ALA A 210 25.68 -7.98 -10.48
C ALA A 210 24.81 -7.53 -11.66
N ALA A 211 23.87 -6.61 -11.43
CA ALA A 211 22.99 -6.04 -12.46
C ALA A 211 23.72 -5.11 -13.46
N GLY A 212 24.98 -4.76 -13.19
CA GLY A 212 25.77 -3.83 -14.00
C GLY A 212 25.36 -2.36 -13.82
N TRP A 213 24.64 -2.04 -12.74
CA TRP A 213 24.23 -0.66 -12.42
C TRP A 213 25.28 0.06 -11.56
N LEU A 214 26.11 -0.69 -10.84
CA LEU A 214 27.25 -0.19 -10.07
C LEU A 214 28.52 -0.92 -10.49
N THR A 215 29.64 -0.21 -10.45
CA THR A 215 30.97 -0.83 -10.39
C THR A 215 31.27 -1.30 -8.97
N GLU A 216 32.23 -2.22 -8.79
CA GLU A 216 32.63 -2.68 -7.46
C GLU A 216 33.16 -1.53 -6.58
N ALA A 217 33.91 -0.59 -7.16
CA ALA A 217 34.42 0.57 -6.45
C ALA A 217 33.30 1.50 -5.95
N GLU A 218 32.27 1.74 -6.77
CA GLU A 218 31.10 2.53 -6.37
C GLU A 218 30.30 1.82 -5.27
N ALA A 219 30.13 0.51 -5.38
CA ALA A 219 29.44 -0.29 -4.38
C ALA A 219 30.17 -0.27 -3.03
N ILE A 220 31.49 -0.43 -3.02
CA ILE A 220 32.31 -0.32 -1.80
C ILE A 220 32.18 1.07 -1.19
N ALA A 221 32.30 2.13 -2.00
CA ALA A 221 32.18 3.50 -1.51
C ALA A 221 30.79 3.78 -0.88
N ALA A 222 29.71 3.31 -1.51
CA ALA A 222 28.36 3.45 -0.99
C ALA A 222 28.11 2.62 0.28
N ALA A 223 28.70 1.43 0.37
CA ALA A 223 28.56 0.52 1.50
C ALA A 223 29.35 0.97 2.75
N LYS A 224 30.48 1.66 2.56
CA LYS A 224 31.46 1.93 3.61
C LYS A 224 30.88 2.55 4.90
N PRO A 225 30.04 3.60 4.85
CA PRO A 225 29.49 4.17 6.08
C PRO A 225 28.70 3.16 6.91
N LEU A 226 27.94 2.29 6.24
CA LEU A 226 27.09 1.28 6.88
C LEU A 226 27.90 0.09 7.39
N MET A 227 28.95 -0.30 6.67
CA MET A 227 29.90 -1.30 7.16
C MET A 227 30.59 -0.84 8.43
N THR A 228 31.10 0.40 8.45
CA THR A 228 31.70 0.98 9.66
C THR A 228 30.72 0.98 10.82
N GLN A 229 29.47 1.39 10.58
CA GLN A 229 28.42 1.39 11.60
C GLN A 229 28.18 -0.01 12.19
N LEU A 230 28.13 -1.06 11.35
CA LEU A 230 27.97 -2.44 11.83
C LEU A 230 29.19 -2.92 12.63
N LEU A 231 30.40 -2.64 12.14
CA LEU A 231 31.64 -3.08 12.79
C LEU A 231 31.87 -2.38 14.13
N ASP A 232 31.44 -1.13 14.28
CA ASP A 232 31.50 -0.38 15.54
C ASP A 232 30.41 -0.79 16.53
N ALA A 233 29.27 -1.27 16.04
CA ALA A 233 28.11 -1.63 16.85
C ALA A 233 28.27 -2.97 17.57
N TYR A 234 28.77 -4.01 16.91
CA TYR A 234 28.77 -5.35 17.52
C TYR A 234 30.12 -5.71 18.15
N ASP A 235 30.11 -6.59 19.15
CA ASP A 235 31.34 -7.06 19.81
C ASP A 235 32.02 -8.20 19.02
N SER A 236 31.21 -9.07 18.42
CA SER A 236 31.67 -10.28 17.75
C SER A 236 30.79 -10.69 16.57
N TRP A 237 31.26 -11.66 15.79
CA TRP A 237 30.43 -12.30 14.76
C TRP A 237 29.20 -12.99 15.34
N GLU A 238 29.33 -13.60 16.52
CA GLU A 238 28.20 -14.26 17.20
C GLU A 238 27.14 -13.22 17.57
N ASP A 239 27.56 -12.12 18.18
CA ASP A 239 26.68 -11.03 18.59
C ASP A 239 25.94 -10.40 17.40
N PHE A 240 26.65 -10.06 16.32
CA PHE A 240 26.05 -9.59 15.08
C PHE A 240 25.04 -10.59 14.49
N ALA A 241 25.41 -11.88 14.44
CA ALA A 241 24.54 -12.93 13.89
C ALA A 241 23.29 -13.15 14.74
N CYS A 242 23.41 -13.09 16.07
CA CYS A 242 22.30 -13.22 17.00
C CYS A 242 21.34 -12.03 16.88
N HIS A 243 21.85 -10.80 16.76
CA HIS A 243 21.03 -9.63 16.47
C HIS A 243 20.36 -9.71 15.11
N PHE A 244 21.07 -10.15 14.06
CA PHE A 244 20.46 -10.37 12.75
C PHE A 244 19.33 -11.40 12.81
N ALA A 245 19.55 -12.53 13.49
CA ALA A 245 18.54 -13.57 13.66
C ALA A 245 17.34 -13.07 14.49
N LEU A 246 17.60 -12.36 15.58
CA LEU A 246 16.56 -11.76 16.41
C LEU A 246 15.71 -10.79 15.57
N ASN A 247 16.35 -9.87 14.86
CA ASN A 247 15.68 -8.93 13.97
C ASN A 247 14.97 -9.62 12.80
N TRP A 248 15.41 -10.80 12.36
CA TRP A 248 14.67 -11.57 11.35
C TRP A 248 13.35 -12.11 11.89
N TYR A 249 13.22 -12.39 13.20
CA TYR A 249 11.91 -12.71 13.80
C TYR A 249 10.90 -11.58 13.64
N TYR A 250 11.33 -10.30 13.71
CA TYR A 250 10.45 -9.17 13.43
C TYR A 250 9.84 -9.29 12.03
N TYR A 251 10.69 -9.58 11.04
CA TYR A 251 10.26 -9.81 9.66
C TYR A 251 9.34 -11.05 9.55
N ILE A 252 9.64 -12.13 10.28
CA ILE A 252 8.78 -13.33 10.32
C ILE A 252 7.39 -13.02 10.84
N MET A 253 7.28 -12.29 11.95
CA MET A 253 6.01 -11.90 12.54
C MET A 253 5.21 -10.97 11.62
N ARG A 254 5.90 -10.02 10.97
CA ARG A 254 5.27 -9.05 10.07
C ARG A 254 4.86 -9.63 8.73
N PHE A 255 5.47 -10.73 8.29
CA PHE A 255 5.22 -11.30 6.97
C PHE A 255 4.73 -12.76 7.00
N ASP A 256 4.35 -13.28 8.16
CA ASP A 256 3.88 -14.67 8.42
C ASP A 256 4.75 -15.74 7.75
N TYR A 257 6.06 -15.65 7.95
CA TYR A 257 6.93 -16.77 7.60
C TYR A 257 6.77 -17.89 8.65
N ASP A 258 7.09 -19.13 8.28
CA ASP A 258 6.99 -20.29 9.18
C ASP A 258 8.01 -20.17 10.34
N LEU A 259 7.52 -19.64 11.47
CA LEU A 259 8.27 -19.41 12.68
C LEU A 259 8.86 -20.72 13.26
N PRO A 260 8.10 -21.83 13.41
CA PRO A 260 8.67 -23.11 13.81
C PRO A 260 9.79 -23.61 12.90
N ALA A 261 9.63 -23.50 11.57
CA ALA A 261 10.67 -23.90 10.63
C ALA A 261 11.94 -23.04 10.79
N TYR A 262 11.77 -21.73 11.01
CA TYR A 262 12.87 -20.82 11.29
C TYR A 262 13.60 -21.16 12.60
N GLN A 263 12.88 -21.35 13.71
CA GLN A 263 13.43 -21.72 15.01
C GLN A 263 14.19 -23.05 14.94
N LYS A 264 13.60 -24.08 14.31
CA LYS A 264 14.26 -25.36 14.06
C LYS A 264 15.55 -25.17 13.28
N GLY A 265 15.52 -24.23 12.34
CA GLY A 265 16.68 -23.90 11.55
C GLY A 265 17.81 -23.29 12.37
N LEU A 266 17.53 -22.24 13.14
CA LEU A 266 18.49 -21.61 14.05
C LEU A 266 19.08 -22.62 15.06
N ALA A 267 18.26 -23.53 15.59
CA ALA A 267 18.72 -24.58 16.49
C ALA A 267 19.69 -25.57 15.82
N ALA A 268 19.50 -25.88 14.53
CA ALA A 268 20.44 -26.70 13.78
C ALA A 268 21.76 -25.96 13.50
N GLU A 269 21.70 -24.63 13.30
CA GLU A 269 22.87 -23.78 13.08
C GLU A 269 23.72 -23.68 14.34
N ARG A 270 23.11 -23.35 15.48
CA ARG A 270 23.78 -23.33 16.80
C ARG A 270 24.58 -24.61 17.07
N LYS A 271 24.00 -25.79 16.77
CA LYS A 271 24.66 -27.09 16.97
C LYS A 271 25.96 -27.25 16.18
N LYS A 272 26.15 -26.53 15.06
CA LYS A 272 27.41 -26.55 14.31
C LYS A 272 28.53 -25.84 15.07
N TYR A 273 28.20 -24.85 15.89
CA TYR A 273 29.14 -24.05 16.68
C TYR A 273 29.36 -24.61 18.09
N ASP A 274 28.39 -25.32 18.66
CA ASP A 274 28.49 -25.99 19.96
C ASP A 274 29.35 -27.28 19.95
N VAL A 275 29.99 -27.64 18.82
CA VAL A 275 30.86 -28.83 18.75
C VAL A 275 32.19 -28.52 19.44
N PRO A 276 32.53 -29.18 20.57
CA PRO A 276 33.79 -28.94 21.24
C PRO A 276 34.95 -29.24 20.28
N ALA A 277 35.94 -28.36 20.21
CA ALA A 277 37.19 -28.52 19.45
C ALA A 277 38.01 -29.79 19.81
N LYS A 278 37.49 -30.64 20.70
CA LYS A 278 38.08 -31.88 21.20
C LYS A 278 38.10 -33.03 20.18
N SER A 279 37.36 -32.95 19.07
CA SER A 279 37.61 -33.87 17.96
C SER A 279 38.80 -33.31 17.18
N GLY A 280 39.99 -33.90 17.32
CA GLY A 280 41.22 -33.47 16.63
C GLY A 280 41.18 -33.47 15.09
N LYS A 281 39.98 -33.55 14.49
CA LYS A 281 39.74 -33.19 13.10
C LYS A 281 39.65 -31.67 13.02
N LYS A 282 40.72 -31.05 12.48
CA LYS A 282 40.63 -29.69 11.93
C LYS A 282 39.35 -29.61 11.10
N SER A 283 38.48 -28.66 11.42
CA SER A 283 37.36 -28.31 10.55
C SER A 283 37.93 -28.13 9.15
N LYS A 284 37.42 -28.90 8.18
CA LYS A 284 37.81 -28.73 6.76
C LYS A 284 37.16 -27.49 6.15
N THR A 285 36.20 -26.89 6.85
CA THR A 285 35.56 -25.64 6.47
C THR A 285 36.21 -24.51 7.25
N ASN A 286 36.98 -23.72 6.52
CA ASN A 286 37.37 -22.40 6.94
C ASN A 286 36.10 -21.53 6.97
N ASN A 287 35.73 -21.03 8.15
CA ASN A 287 34.49 -20.28 8.35
C ASN A 287 34.79 -18.78 8.47
N SER A 288 33.80 -17.92 8.20
CA SER A 288 33.89 -16.46 8.43
C SER A 288 34.39 -16.10 9.84
N HIS A 289 34.12 -16.96 10.83
CA HIS A 289 34.59 -16.86 12.21
C HIS A 289 36.11 -17.01 12.40
N ASP A 290 36.85 -17.51 11.42
CA ASP A 290 38.32 -17.53 11.46
C ASP A 290 38.91 -16.11 11.27
N ILE A 291 38.09 -15.14 10.87
CA ILE A 291 38.44 -13.74 10.76
C ILE A 291 38.00 -13.05 12.05
N LYS A 292 38.95 -12.44 12.76
CA LYS A 292 38.67 -11.65 13.95
C LYS A 292 37.70 -10.50 13.60
N PHE A 293 36.53 -10.48 14.24
CA PHE A 293 35.62 -9.34 14.18
C PHE A 293 36.32 -8.15 14.88
N PRO A 294 36.37 -6.95 14.28
CA PRO A 294 37.07 -5.80 14.85
C PRO A 294 36.24 -5.10 15.93
N GLY A 295 35.33 -5.85 16.57
CA GLY A 295 34.21 -5.34 17.36
C GLY A 295 34.65 -4.44 18.50
N GLN A 296 33.80 -3.45 18.75
CA GLN A 296 34.06 -2.42 19.76
C GLN A 296 32.86 -2.21 20.70
N ASN A 297 31.67 -2.70 20.33
CA ASN A 297 30.40 -2.50 21.05
C ASN A 297 30.28 -1.11 21.69
N ARG A 298 30.47 -0.05 20.88
CA ARG A 298 30.61 1.32 21.40
C ARG A 298 29.34 1.88 22.04
N ASN A 299 28.23 1.19 21.90
CA ASN A 299 26.90 1.64 22.31
C ASN A 299 26.37 0.90 23.55
N ASP A 300 27.22 0.13 24.24
CA ASP A 300 26.91 -0.56 25.51
C ASP A 300 25.63 -1.43 25.44
N SER A 301 25.30 -1.91 24.25
CA SER A 301 24.15 -2.78 24.05
C SER A 301 24.40 -4.18 24.63
N PRO A 302 23.33 -4.92 24.98
CA PRO A 302 23.45 -6.31 25.37
C PRO A 302 24.19 -7.13 24.30
N ILE A 303 25.27 -7.81 24.70
CA ILE A 303 25.97 -8.74 23.82
C ILE A 303 25.16 -10.04 23.79
N LEU A 304 24.68 -10.41 22.61
CA LEU A 304 23.89 -11.63 22.45
C LEU A 304 24.76 -12.84 22.14
N THR A 305 24.34 -13.98 22.65
CA THR A 305 24.90 -15.31 22.31
C THR A 305 23.84 -16.18 21.66
N TYR A 306 24.24 -17.29 21.05
CA TYR A 306 23.32 -18.24 20.41
C TYR A 306 22.27 -18.83 21.37
N ASP A 307 22.46 -18.70 22.68
CA ASP A 307 21.51 -19.14 23.70
C ASP A 307 20.37 -18.13 23.90
N THR A 308 20.65 -16.87 23.59
CA THR A 308 19.74 -15.73 23.82
C THR A 308 18.97 -15.29 22.57
N MET A 309 19.43 -15.72 21.38
CA MET A 309 18.87 -15.29 20.07
C MET A 309 17.44 -15.78 19.80
N PHE A 310 16.95 -16.79 20.52
CA PHE A 310 15.62 -17.33 20.28
C PHE A 310 14.55 -16.38 20.79
N TYR A 311 13.54 -16.17 19.95
CA TYR A 311 12.33 -15.46 20.28
C TYR A 311 11.14 -16.42 20.26
N THR A 312 10.34 -16.37 21.32
CA THR A 312 9.09 -17.11 21.45
C THR A 312 7.99 -16.09 21.70
N PRO A 313 7.18 -15.75 20.68
CA PRO A 313 6.13 -14.75 20.82
C PRO A 313 5.10 -15.21 21.85
N SER A 314 4.55 -14.27 22.63
CA SER A 314 3.40 -14.52 23.49
C SER A 314 2.17 -15.03 22.72
N GLU A 315 1.18 -15.58 23.43
CA GLU A 315 -0.07 -16.01 22.79
C GLU A 315 -0.80 -14.86 22.09
N ASP A 316 -0.80 -13.66 22.69
CA ASP A 316 -1.37 -12.45 22.09
C ASP A 316 -0.59 -12.02 20.84
N ALA A 317 0.75 -12.02 20.87
CA ALA A 317 1.56 -11.70 19.69
C ALA A 317 1.32 -12.71 18.54
N GLN A 318 1.20 -14.00 18.85
CA GLN A 318 0.86 -15.04 17.86
C GLN A 318 -0.54 -14.83 17.27
N MET A 319 -1.50 -14.43 18.11
CA MET A 319 -2.86 -14.12 17.67
C MET A 319 -2.90 -12.91 16.73
N TRP A 320 -2.16 -11.84 17.02
CA TRP A 320 -2.05 -10.69 16.12
C TRP A 320 -1.35 -11.03 14.80
N SER A 321 -0.32 -11.88 14.83
CA SER A 321 0.29 -12.43 13.61
C SER A 321 -0.71 -13.22 12.77
N LEU A 322 -1.58 -14.01 13.41
CA LEU A 322 -2.65 -14.75 12.73
C LEU A 322 -3.71 -13.83 12.12
N ILE A 323 -4.08 -12.76 12.82
CA ILE A 323 -4.99 -11.73 12.29
C ILE A 323 -4.37 -11.07 11.05
N TRP A 324 -3.08 -10.76 11.09
CA TRP A 324 -2.37 -10.16 9.98
C TRP A 324 -2.25 -11.08 8.77
N LYS A 325 -1.99 -12.37 9.00
CA LYS A 325 -2.03 -13.43 7.99
C LYS A 325 -3.38 -13.44 7.27
N TRP A 326 -4.48 -13.37 8.02
CA TRP A 326 -5.83 -13.31 7.45
C TRP A 326 -6.07 -12.05 6.61
N ASP A 327 -5.67 -10.87 7.10
CA ASP A 327 -5.82 -9.60 6.37
C ASP A 327 -5.16 -9.63 4.98
N ARG A 328 -3.97 -10.23 4.90
CA ARG A 328 -3.24 -10.42 3.64
C ARG A 328 -3.84 -11.49 2.72
N GLY A 329 -4.89 -12.19 3.14
CA GLY A 329 -5.53 -13.23 2.36
C GLY A 329 -4.74 -14.54 2.28
N ASP A 330 -3.87 -14.81 3.25
CA ASP A 330 -3.15 -16.09 3.32
C ASP A 330 -4.10 -17.25 3.65
N LYS A 331 -3.78 -18.44 3.14
CA LYS A 331 -4.52 -19.67 3.47
C LYS A 331 -4.34 -20.01 4.95
N LEU A 332 -5.47 -20.14 5.66
CA LEU A 332 -5.53 -20.59 7.06
C LEU A 332 -5.93 -22.06 7.14
N SER A 333 -5.28 -22.82 8.01
CA SER A 333 -5.71 -24.15 8.44
C SER A 333 -7.03 -24.08 9.21
N SER A 334 -7.73 -25.22 9.36
CA SER A 334 -8.99 -25.26 10.13
C SER A 334 -8.82 -24.82 11.59
N SER A 335 -7.70 -25.19 12.23
CA SER A 335 -7.38 -24.76 13.60
C SER A 335 -7.14 -23.25 13.68
N GLU A 336 -6.40 -22.69 12.72
CA GLU A 336 -6.19 -21.23 12.62
C GLU A 336 -7.50 -20.48 12.37
N LYS A 337 -8.42 -21.01 11.56
CA LYS A 337 -9.75 -20.40 11.34
C LYS A 337 -10.56 -20.30 12.63
N GLU A 338 -10.57 -21.36 13.45
CA GLU A 338 -11.27 -21.34 14.73
C GLU A 338 -10.61 -20.35 15.71
N LYS A 339 -9.28 -20.33 15.77
CA LYS A 339 -8.54 -19.34 16.58
C LYS A 339 -8.82 -17.91 16.13
N LEU A 340 -8.80 -17.66 14.83
CA LEU A 340 -9.13 -16.36 14.25
C LEU A 340 -10.56 -15.96 14.63
N LYS A 341 -11.54 -16.86 14.48
CA LYS A 341 -12.94 -16.57 14.85
C LYS A 341 -13.07 -16.16 16.32
N ALA A 342 -12.37 -16.86 17.22
CA ALA A 342 -12.33 -16.50 18.63
C ALA A 342 -11.65 -15.13 18.85
N ALA A 343 -10.51 -14.89 18.21
CA ALA A 343 -9.76 -13.64 18.28
C ALA A 343 -10.56 -12.44 17.79
N ARG A 344 -11.25 -12.57 16.65
CA ARG A 344 -12.11 -11.53 16.07
C ARG A 344 -13.18 -11.07 17.05
N LYS A 345 -13.77 -12.01 17.80
CA LYS A 345 -14.75 -11.70 18.84
C LYS A 345 -14.10 -11.07 20.07
N ALA A 346 -12.98 -11.64 20.53
CA ALA A 346 -12.31 -11.20 21.76
C ALA A 346 -11.63 -9.84 21.65
N LYS A 347 -11.23 -9.44 20.43
CA LYS A 347 -10.50 -8.20 20.15
C LYS A 347 -11.33 -7.21 19.33
N ALA A 348 -12.65 -7.42 19.22
CA ALA A 348 -13.53 -6.63 18.35
C ALA A 348 -13.55 -5.13 18.68
N ASP A 349 -13.25 -4.77 19.92
CA ASP A 349 -13.22 -3.40 20.43
C ASP A 349 -11.86 -2.71 20.27
N ILE A 350 -10.86 -3.39 19.72
CA ILE A 350 -9.56 -2.83 19.39
C ILE A 350 -9.62 -2.26 17.96
N PRO A 351 -9.26 -0.98 17.74
CA PRO A 351 -9.37 -0.30 16.45
C PRO A 351 -8.80 -1.07 15.26
N GLY A 352 -7.62 -1.67 15.40
CA GLY A 352 -7.01 -2.48 14.35
C GLY A 352 -7.89 -3.65 13.89
N MET A 353 -8.55 -4.34 14.82
CA MET A 353 -9.45 -5.46 14.52
C MET A 353 -10.81 -4.97 13.99
N ALA A 354 -11.36 -3.90 14.58
CA ALA A 354 -12.58 -3.26 14.13
C ALA A 354 -12.46 -2.83 12.65
N TYR A 355 -11.35 -2.19 12.28
CA TYR A 355 -11.02 -1.82 10.91
C TYR A 355 -11.02 -3.01 9.96
N LEU A 356 -10.38 -4.12 10.33
CA LEU A 356 -10.36 -5.31 9.48
C LEU A 356 -11.74 -5.96 9.33
N ASN A 357 -12.58 -5.91 10.37
CA ASN A 357 -13.95 -6.39 10.27
C ASN A 357 -14.79 -5.52 9.31
N ILE A 358 -14.57 -4.20 9.28
CA ILE A 358 -15.17 -3.30 8.29
C ILE A 358 -14.73 -3.70 6.87
N ILE A 359 -13.44 -3.96 6.65
CA ILE A 359 -12.93 -4.44 5.34
C ILE A 359 -13.51 -5.82 4.98
N ALA A 360 -13.56 -6.76 5.92
CA ALA A 360 -14.10 -8.08 5.67
C ALA A 360 -15.58 -8.00 5.24
N TRP A 361 -16.34 -7.09 5.84
CA TRP A 361 -17.69 -6.79 5.43
C TRP A 361 -17.76 -6.18 4.02
N THR A 362 -16.89 -5.23 3.66
CA THR A 362 -16.89 -4.66 2.29
C THR A 362 -16.68 -5.72 1.22
N LYS A 363 -15.91 -6.76 1.56
CA LYS A 363 -15.67 -7.95 0.73
C LYS A 363 -16.82 -8.97 0.77
N GLY A 364 -17.91 -8.69 1.48
CA GLY A 364 -19.09 -9.57 1.62
C GLY A 364 -18.85 -10.81 2.50
N THR A 365 -17.83 -10.78 3.35
CA THR A 365 -17.46 -11.94 4.20
C THR A 365 -17.96 -11.83 5.64
N GLU A 366 -18.64 -10.74 6.00
CA GLU A 366 -19.16 -10.47 7.35
C GLU A 366 -20.59 -9.89 7.31
N ASP A 367 -21.31 -9.95 8.43
CA ASP A 367 -22.64 -9.33 8.60
C ASP A 367 -22.55 -7.83 8.92
N ILE A 368 -23.41 -7.04 8.27
CA ILE A 368 -23.54 -5.59 8.42
C ILE A 368 -24.06 -5.17 9.80
N SER A 369 -24.80 -6.05 10.50
CA SER A 369 -25.47 -5.73 11.76
C SER A 369 -24.51 -5.29 12.88
N HIS A 370 -23.21 -5.53 12.73
CA HIS A 370 -22.18 -5.23 13.72
C HIS A 370 -21.29 -4.03 13.37
N VAL A 371 -21.47 -3.39 12.21
CA VAL A 371 -20.52 -2.37 11.73
C VAL A 371 -20.53 -1.12 12.63
N SER A 372 -21.68 -0.73 13.19
CA SER A 372 -21.74 0.40 14.13
C SER A 372 -20.94 0.14 15.41
N ASP A 373 -20.86 -1.11 15.87
CA ASP A 373 -20.05 -1.49 17.03
C ASP A 373 -18.54 -1.40 16.72
N TYR A 374 -18.14 -1.72 15.50
CA TYR A 374 -16.76 -1.53 15.05
C TYR A 374 -16.39 -0.04 14.97
N ILE A 375 -17.30 0.83 14.53
CA ILE A 375 -17.05 2.28 14.51
C ILE A 375 -16.93 2.84 15.93
N LYS A 376 -17.76 2.41 16.88
CA LYS A 376 -17.60 2.79 18.29
C LYS A 376 -16.23 2.42 18.85
N ALA A 377 -15.62 1.33 18.37
CA ALA A 377 -14.27 0.96 18.76
C ALA A 377 -13.22 1.95 18.21
N ILE A 378 -13.36 2.38 16.95
CA ILE A 378 -12.52 3.41 16.32
C ILE A 378 -12.63 4.76 17.05
N ASP A 379 -13.84 5.15 17.43
CA ASP A 379 -14.13 6.44 18.07
C ASP A 379 -13.46 6.64 19.43
N LYS A 380 -13.18 5.54 20.14
CA LYS A 380 -12.47 5.59 21.43
C LYS A 380 -11.07 6.22 21.32
N ALA A 381 -10.43 6.13 20.15
CA ALA A 381 -9.05 6.52 19.96
C ALA A 381 -8.86 8.00 19.56
N GLY A 382 -9.96 8.68 19.18
CA GLY A 382 -9.95 10.06 18.70
C GLY A 382 -9.40 10.23 17.28
N TYR A 383 -9.77 11.36 16.66
CA TYR A 383 -9.64 11.58 15.21
C TYR A 383 -8.22 11.77 14.66
N LYS A 384 -7.17 11.81 15.49
CA LYS A 384 -5.81 12.18 15.03
C LYS A 384 -5.05 11.03 14.36
N ALA A 385 -5.51 9.80 14.51
CA ALA A 385 -4.81 8.64 14.00
C ALA A 385 -5.16 8.34 12.54
N SER A 386 -4.17 7.94 11.74
CA SER A 386 -4.39 7.58 10.33
C SER A 386 -5.41 6.45 10.14
N LEU A 387 -5.43 5.46 11.06
CA LEU A 387 -6.39 4.36 11.01
C LEU A 387 -7.84 4.83 11.16
N TYR A 388 -8.08 5.88 11.96
CA TYR A 388 -9.42 6.46 12.14
C TYR A 388 -9.98 6.89 10.78
N HIS A 389 -9.23 7.71 10.04
CA HIS A 389 -9.66 8.17 8.72
C HIS A 389 -9.81 7.02 7.72
N LYS A 390 -8.90 6.03 7.76
CA LYS A 390 -9.01 4.81 6.93
C LYS A 390 -10.30 4.06 7.19
N ALA A 391 -10.62 3.80 8.47
CA ALA A 391 -11.83 3.10 8.86
C ALA A 391 -13.08 3.84 8.36
N TYR A 392 -13.10 5.16 8.49
CA TYR A 392 -14.23 5.97 8.04
C TYR A 392 -14.40 6.05 6.53
N ILE A 393 -13.31 6.08 5.77
CA ILE A 393 -13.38 6.01 4.30
C ILE A 393 -13.94 4.66 3.88
N TRP A 394 -13.42 3.56 4.44
CA TRP A 394 -13.95 2.23 4.17
C TRP A 394 -15.40 2.08 4.59
N TYR A 395 -15.76 2.56 5.77
CA TYR A 395 -17.13 2.58 6.28
C TYR A 395 -18.05 3.26 5.25
N GLY A 396 -17.78 4.52 4.88
CA GLY A 396 -18.60 5.26 3.90
C GLY A 396 -18.67 4.61 2.52
N MET A 397 -17.55 4.07 2.01
CA MET A 397 -17.55 3.29 0.75
C MET A 397 -18.51 2.11 0.81
N THR A 398 -18.58 1.44 1.94
CA THR A 398 -19.42 0.25 2.06
C THR A 398 -20.90 0.58 2.07
N PHE A 399 -21.28 1.73 2.62
CA PHE A 399 -22.67 2.20 2.51
C PHE A 399 -23.03 2.50 1.07
N LEU A 400 -22.15 3.17 0.32
CA LEU A 400 -22.36 3.43 -1.11
C LEU A 400 -22.65 2.13 -1.89
N VAL A 401 -21.92 1.06 -1.57
CA VAL A 401 -22.15 -0.27 -2.17
C VAL A 401 -23.52 -0.85 -1.79
N ASN A 402 -23.96 -0.68 -0.54
CA ASN A 402 -25.19 -1.30 -0.03
C ASN A 402 -26.47 -0.55 -0.38
N ILE A 403 -26.45 0.79 -0.40
CA ILE A 403 -27.58 1.62 -0.85
C ILE A 403 -28.03 1.16 -2.25
N ASN A 404 -27.06 0.91 -3.13
CA ASN A 404 -27.31 0.45 -4.50
C ASN A 404 -27.87 -0.99 -4.60
N ASN A 405 -27.69 -1.82 -3.56
CA ASN A 405 -28.11 -3.23 -3.60
C ASN A 405 -29.49 -3.47 -2.98
N ASN A 406 -29.87 -2.68 -1.96
CA ASN A 406 -31.02 -3.02 -1.11
C ASN A 406 -32.15 -1.98 -1.07
N ASN A 407 -32.08 -0.86 -1.81
CA ASN A 407 -33.11 0.22 -1.76
C ASN A 407 -33.50 0.61 -0.30
N SER A 408 -32.59 0.49 0.67
CA SER A 408 -32.92 0.70 2.08
C SER A 408 -32.67 2.16 2.45
N SER A 409 -33.72 2.97 2.40
CA SER A 409 -33.70 4.35 2.90
C SER A 409 -33.26 4.43 4.36
N ALA A 410 -33.55 3.42 5.18
CA ALA A 410 -33.14 3.36 6.57
C ALA A 410 -31.62 3.33 6.76
N LEU A 411 -30.90 2.65 5.87
CA LEU A 411 -29.43 2.58 5.93
C LEU A 411 -28.77 3.89 5.49
N ALA A 412 -29.41 4.60 4.56
CA ALA A 412 -28.99 5.93 4.14
C ALA A 412 -29.25 6.96 5.25
N GLU A 413 -30.40 6.92 5.92
CA GLU A 413 -30.71 7.80 7.05
C GLU A 413 -29.77 7.59 8.25
N GLU A 414 -29.45 6.34 8.60
CA GLU A 414 -28.47 6.03 9.66
C GLU A 414 -27.10 6.62 9.34
N LEU A 415 -26.67 6.48 8.09
CA LEU A 415 -25.41 7.05 7.62
C LEU A 415 -25.42 8.58 7.61
N LEU A 416 -26.47 9.21 7.08
CA LEU A 416 -26.58 10.68 7.09
C LEU A 416 -26.53 11.20 8.52
N SER A 417 -27.24 10.56 9.45
CA SER A 417 -27.20 10.90 10.88
C SER A 417 -25.80 10.74 11.47
N GLU A 418 -25.09 9.67 11.14
CA GLU A 418 -23.73 9.43 11.62
C GLU A 418 -22.71 10.40 10.99
N MET A 419 -22.89 10.75 9.71
CA MET A 419 -22.07 11.75 9.03
C MET A 419 -22.31 13.16 9.57
N GLU A 420 -23.55 13.54 9.85
CA GLU A 420 -23.89 14.80 10.55
C GLU A 420 -23.29 14.88 11.96
N ARG A 421 -23.19 13.73 12.66
CA ARG A 421 -22.48 13.66 13.94
C ARG A 421 -20.98 13.93 13.73
N LEU A 422 -20.36 13.28 12.75
CA LEU A 422 -18.93 13.37 12.48
C LEU A 422 -18.48 14.71 11.90
N GLU A 423 -19.37 15.38 11.15
CA GLU A 423 -19.19 16.77 10.71
C GLU A 423 -19.00 17.72 11.90
N LYS A 424 -19.47 17.37 13.10
CA LYS A 424 -19.28 18.22 14.30
C LYS A 424 -17.92 17.99 14.98
N GLU A 425 -17.20 16.90 14.66
CA GLU A 425 -16.04 16.41 15.43
C GLU A 425 -14.64 16.67 14.80
N LYS A 426 -14.56 17.47 13.73
CA LYS A 426 -13.31 17.89 13.06
C LYS A 426 -12.50 16.81 12.31
N SER A 427 -13.03 15.60 12.13
CA SER A 427 -12.40 14.50 11.37
C SER A 427 -12.89 14.39 9.90
N TRP A 428 -13.39 15.51 9.40
CA TRP A 428 -14.47 15.68 8.43
C TRP A 428 -14.10 15.63 6.95
N HIS A 429 -12.84 15.76 6.54
CA HIS A 429 -12.57 16.08 5.14
C HIS A 429 -12.85 14.91 4.18
N TYR A 430 -12.39 13.71 4.51
CA TYR A 430 -12.73 12.54 3.71
C TYR A 430 -14.20 12.13 3.84
N LEU A 431 -14.78 12.31 5.03
CA LEU A 431 -16.17 11.99 5.30
C LEU A 431 -17.13 12.95 4.61
N ASN A 432 -16.89 14.26 4.65
CA ASN A 432 -17.66 15.26 3.90
C ASN A 432 -17.54 15.01 2.39
N GLY A 433 -16.36 14.59 1.92
CA GLY A 433 -16.16 14.09 0.57
C GLY A 433 -17.16 12.98 0.21
N LEU A 434 -17.24 11.96 1.06
CA LEU A 434 -18.17 10.84 0.90
C LEU A 434 -19.64 11.25 1.08
N TYR A 435 -19.92 12.16 2.01
CA TYR A 435 -21.27 12.67 2.29
C TYR A 435 -21.82 13.36 1.06
N ASN A 436 -21.02 14.24 0.46
CA ASN A 436 -21.38 14.94 -0.74
C ASN A 436 -21.52 13.99 -1.95
N ILE A 437 -20.73 12.91 -2.02
CA ILE A 437 -20.99 11.82 -2.99
C ILE A 437 -22.36 11.18 -2.75
N LEU A 438 -22.74 10.92 -1.50
CA LEU A 438 -24.04 10.32 -1.16
C LEU A 438 -25.21 11.25 -1.51
N ARG A 439 -25.11 12.53 -1.14
CA ARG A 439 -26.09 13.57 -1.50
C ARG A 439 -26.22 13.71 -3.00
N LEU A 440 -25.09 13.65 -3.71
CA LEU A 440 -25.08 13.58 -5.17
C LEU A 440 -25.87 12.35 -5.64
N CYS A 441 -25.59 11.15 -5.13
CA CYS A 441 -26.35 9.95 -5.45
C CYS A 441 -27.85 10.08 -5.17
N GLU A 442 -28.28 10.75 -4.09
CA GLU A 442 -29.71 11.02 -3.82
C GLU A 442 -30.35 11.86 -4.92
N VAL A 443 -29.70 12.92 -5.35
CA VAL A 443 -30.13 13.75 -6.50
C VAL A 443 -30.29 12.88 -7.76
N PHE A 444 -29.42 11.87 -7.92
CA PHE A 444 -29.53 10.89 -9.02
C PHE A 444 -30.70 9.92 -8.87
N PHE A 445 -30.96 9.42 -7.69
CA PHE A 445 -32.02 8.43 -7.51
C PHE A 445 -33.42 9.04 -7.61
N ASP A 446 -33.54 10.36 -7.48
CA ASP A 446 -34.75 11.12 -7.84
C ASP A 446 -34.95 11.27 -9.37
N LYS A 447 -34.20 10.49 -10.18
CA LYS A 447 -34.21 10.52 -11.66
C LYS A 447 -35.58 10.30 -12.32
N GLY A 448 -36.57 9.80 -11.58
CA GLY A 448 -37.95 9.73 -12.06
C GLY A 448 -38.55 11.09 -12.44
N ASN A 449 -37.88 12.21 -12.07
CA ASN A 449 -38.37 13.56 -12.25
C ASN A 449 -37.47 14.48 -13.10
N PHE A 450 -36.43 14.03 -13.82
CA PHE A 450 -35.64 14.95 -14.68
C PHE A 450 -36.55 15.56 -15.76
N ASN A 451 -36.93 16.82 -15.59
CA ASN A 451 -37.68 17.60 -16.56
C ASN A 451 -37.12 19.03 -16.61
N PHE A 452 -37.52 19.80 -17.62
CA PHE A 452 -37.05 21.17 -17.79
C PHE A 452 -37.39 22.07 -16.58
N ASP A 453 -38.41 21.72 -15.79
CA ASP A 453 -38.86 22.56 -14.66
C ASP A 453 -37.96 22.44 -13.43
N ASN A 454 -37.12 21.41 -13.33
CA ASN A 454 -36.22 21.20 -12.19
C ASN A 454 -34.74 21.00 -12.54
N ILE A 455 -34.39 21.02 -13.82
CA ILE A 455 -33.04 20.71 -14.28
C ILE A 455 -31.97 21.67 -13.72
N ASP A 456 -32.25 22.98 -13.67
CA ASP A 456 -31.30 23.96 -13.14
C ASP A 456 -30.98 23.71 -11.66
N ARG A 457 -31.99 23.33 -10.87
CA ARG A 457 -31.82 22.98 -9.45
C ARG A 457 -30.99 21.71 -9.32
N LEU A 458 -31.34 20.65 -10.07
CA LEU A 458 -30.65 19.37 -10.01
C LEU A 458 -29.17 19.50 -10.44
N ILE A 459 -28.90 20.31 -11.45
CA ILE A 459 -27.53 20.65 -11.88
C ILE A 459 -26.81 21.39 -10.76
N THR A 460 -27.37 22.49 -10.27
CA THR A 460 -26.75 23.32 -9.25
C THR A 460 -26.41 22.51 -8.00
N ASP A 461 -27.35 21.70 -7.51
CA ASP A 461 -27.14 20.83 -6.36
C ASP A 461 -26.04 19.79 -6.64
N SER A 462 -26.07 19.16 -7.81
CA SER A 462 -25.07 18.16 -8.21
C SER A 462 -23.66 18.75 -8.33
N GLU A 463 -23.54 19.95 -8.92
CA GLU A 463 -22.29 20.69 -9.03
C GLU A 463 -21.73 21.03 -7.66
N ASN A 464 -22.57 21.61 -6.78
CA ASN A 464 -22.16 22.00 -5.45
C ASN A 464 -21.66 20.79 -4.66
N TYR A 465 -22.41 19.69 -4.64
CA TYR A 465 -21.96 18.49 -3.94
C TYR A 465 -20.66 17.92 -4.54
N ALA A 466 -20.54 17.84 -5.87
CA ALA A 466 -19.32 17.31 -6.47
C ALA A 466 -18.09 18.19 -6.19
N ILE A 467 -18.24 19.53 -6.26
CA ILE A 467 -17.17 20.49 -5.96
C ILE A 467 -16.76 20.39 -4.50
N GLU A 468 -17.73 20.48 -3.58
CA GLU A 468 -17.47 20.39 -2.15
C GLU A 468 -16.84 19.03 -1.77
N ALA A 469 -17.23 17.95 -2.45
CA ALA A 469 -16.61 16.64 -2.26
C ALA A 469 -15.12 16.65 -2.64
N ILE A 470 -14.80 17.18 -3.82
CA ILE A 470 -13.42 17.30 -4.32
C ILE A 470 -12.59 18.21 -3.40
N GLU A 471 -13.13 19.35 -3.00
CA GLU A 471 -12.45 20.27 -2.07
C GLU A 471 -12.19 19.61 -0.73
N SER A 472 -13.16 18.86 -0.21
CA SER A 472 -13.02 18.12 1.03
C SER A 472 -11.95 17.03 0.91
N PHE A 473 -11.91 16.25 -0.17
CA PHE A 473 -10.84 15.27 -0.39
C PHE A 473 -9.45 15.90 -0.50
N ASN A 474 -9.32 17.01 -1.23
CA ASN A 474 -8.05 17.75 -1.35
C ASN A 474 -7.59 18.30 -0.01
N LYS A 475 -8.50 18.85 0.78
CA LYS A 475 -8.18 19.34 2.13
C LYS A 475 -7.77 18.20 3.05
N GLY A 476 -8.48 17.07 2.99
CA GLY A 476 -8.14 15.85 3.71
C GLY A 476 -6.74 15.35 3.37
N LYS A 477 -6.38 15.33 2.09
CA LYS A 477 -5.05 14.94 1.61
C LYS A 477 -3.93 15.84 2.16
N ASN A 478 -4.18 17.14 2.25
CA ASN A 478 -3.20 18.09 2.73
C ASN A 478 -3.03 18.05 4.26
N GLU A 479 -4.12 17.87 5.01
CA GLU A 479 -4.10 17.89 6.47
C GLU A 479 -3.80 16.51 7.08
N PHE A 480 -4.24 15.44 6.43
CA PHE A 480 -4.15 14.06 6.91
C PHE A 480 -3.69 13.14 5.76
N PRO A 481 -2.43 13.21 5.33
CA PRO A 481 -1.92 12.39 4.24
C PRO A 481 -2.14 10.90 4.56
N VAL A 482 -2.94 10.25 3.71
CA VAL A 482 -3.26 8.82 3.81
C VAL A 482 -2.23 8.00 3.02
N THR A 483 -2.06 6.73 3.37
CA THR A 483 -1.13 5.83 2.68
C THR A 483 -1.57 5.57 1.23
N ASP A 484 -0.62 5.18 0.38
CA ASP A 484 -0.75 5.03 -1.08
C ASP A 484 -2.07 4.39 -1.55
N ASP A 485 -2.46 3.22 -1.02
CA ASP A 485 -3.69 2.54 -1.45
C ASP A 485 -4.95 3.40 -1.29
N LEU A 486 -5.02 4.17 -0.20
CA LEU A 486 -6.16 5.03 0.09
C LEU A 486 -6.08 6.35 -0.67
N GLN A 487 -4.86 6.86 -0.90
CA GLN A 487 -4.64 8.00 -1.77
C GLN A 487 -5.12 7.71 -3.18
N ASP A 488 -4.89 6.49 -3.66
CA ASP A 488 -5.36 6.02 -4.95
C ASP A 488 -6.88 5.87 -5.00
N VAL A 489 -7.52 5.39 -3.91
CA VAL A 489 -9.00 5.37 -3.77
C VAL A 489 -9.59 6.77 -3.77
N VAL A 490 -9.00 7.71 -3.05
CA VAL A 490 -9.43 9.11 -3.04
C VAL A 490 -9.27 9.73 -4.43
N SER A 491 -8.13 9.49 -5.09
CA SER A 491 -7.89 9.95 -6.46
C SER A 491 -8.89 9.31 -7.44
N ALA A 492 -9.26 8.05 -7.22
CA ALA A 492 -10.29 7.35 -7.99
C ALA A 492 -11.67 7.99 -7.80
N MET A 493 -12.04 8.37 -6.56
CA MET A 493 -13.29 9.07 -6.26
C MET A 493 -13.32 10.47 -6.88
N GLU A 494 -12.23 11.22 -6.80
CA GLU A 494 -12.12 12.53 -7.47
C GLU A 494 -12.26 12.39 -8.99
N LEU A 495 -11.63 11.37 -9.59
CA LEU A 495 -11.74 11.09 -11.02
C LEU A 495 -13.18 10.73 -11.39
N LEU A 496 -13.84 9.91 -10.58
CA LEU A 496 -15.24 9.54 -10.76
C LEU A 496 -16.17 10.76 -10.69
N LEU A 497 -15.96 11.66 -9.72
CA LEU A 497 -16.72 12.90 -9.57
C LEU A 497 -16.53 13.85 -10.77
N LYS A 498 -15.30 13.97 -11.28
CA LYS A 498 -15.01 14.77 -12.49
C LYS A 498 -15.63 14.15 -13.74
N TYR A 499 -15.59 12.83 -13.85
CA TYR A 499 -16.26 12.11 -14.94
C TYR A 499 -17.76 12.33 -14.89
N TYR A 500 -18.30 12.24 -13.69
CA TYR A 500 -19.71 12.50 -13.43
C TYR A 500 -20.12 13.92 -13.87
N LEU A 501 -19.38 14.96 -13.45
CA LEU A 501 -19.64 16.34 -13.88
C LEU A 501 -19.55 16.48 -15.40
N PHE A 502 -18.54 15.88 -16.01
CA PHE A 502 -18.41 15.83 -17.48
C PHE A 502 -19.64 15.22 -18.16
N SER A 503 -20.14 14.08 -17.68
CA SER A 503 -21.33 13.45 -18.22
C SER A 503 -22.57 14.33 -18.05
N LEU A 504 -22.79 14.89 -16.85
CA LEU A 504 -23.91 15.78 -16.57
C LEU A 504 -23.92 16.97 -17.54
N TYR A 505 -22.80 17.68 -17.64
CA TYR A 505 -22.68 18.84 -18.53
C TYR A 505 -22.84 18.49 -20.00
N SER A 506 -22.38 17.32 -20.42
CA SER A 506 -22.57 16.84 -21.80
C SER A 506 -24.04 16.62 -22.14
N GLU A 507 -24.80 16.02 -21.22
CA GLU A 507 -26.25 15.83 -21.40
C GLU A 507 -27.00 17.17 -21.35
N CYS A 508 -26.65 18.09 -20.44
CA CYS A 508 -27.24 19.43 -20.40
C CYS A 508 -26.97 20.21 -21.69
N THR A 509 -25.74 20.14 -22.20
CA THR A 509 -25.36 20.71 -23.50
C THR A 509 -26.30 20.23 -24.60
N TYR A 510 -26.57 18.91 -24.64
CA TYR A 510 -27.46 18.33 -25.63
C TYR A 510 -28.92 18.77 -25.44
N MET A 511 -29.42 18.80 -24.21
CA MET A 511 -30.79 19.23 -23.91
C MET A 511 -31.06 20.69 -24.29
N TYR A 512 -30.19 21.63 -23.90
CA TYR A 512 -30.34 23.04 -24.29
C TYR A 512 -30.15 23.24 -25.79
N TYR A 513 -29.27 22.44 -26.42
CA TYR A 513 -29.14 22.39 -27.87
C TYR A 513 -30.46 21.99 -28.55
N GLU A 514 -31.13 20.93 -28.10
CA GLU A 514 -32.42 20.51 -28.63
C GLU A 514 -33.53 21.55 -28.39
N ALA A 515 -33.49 22.21 -27.22
CA ALA A 515 -34.38 23.34 -26.89
C ALA A 515 -34.07 24.62 -27.67
N ARG A 516 -32.98 24.64 -28.45
CA ARG A 516 -32.46 25.80 -29.21
C ARG A 516 -32.01 26.98 -28.34
N ASP A 517 -31.67 26.71 -27.10
CA ASP A 517 -31.04 27.68 -26.21
C ASP A 517 -29.51 27.56 -26.34
N LEU A 518 -28.98 28.25 -27.34
CA LEU A 518 -27.57 28.13 -27.72
C LEU A 518 -26.62 28.74 -26.68
N GLU A 519 -27.08 29.70 -25.88
CA GLU A 519 -26.25 30.34 -24.85
C GLU A 519 -25.94 29.35 -23.74
N ASN A 520 -26.97 28.69 -23.20
CA ASN A 520 -26.80 27.67 -22.18
C ASN A 520 -26.10 26.42 -22.73
N ALA A 521 -26.37 26.02 -23.98
CA ALA A 521 -25.66 24.90 -24.61
C ALA A 521 -24.14 25.16 -24.70
N VAL A 522 -23.71 26.39 -25.05
CA VAL A 522 -22.29 26.76 -25.08
C VAL A 522 -21.70 26.74 -23.66
N PHE A 523 -22.39 27.32 -22.70
CA PHE A 523 -21.92 27.36 -21.31
C PHE A 523 -21.62 25.96 -20.76
N TYR A 524 -22.58 25.03 -20.88
CA TYR A 524 -22.39 23.66 -20.39
C TYR A 524 -21.34 22.88 -21.18
N MET A 525 -21.19 23.15 -22.48
CA MET A 525 -20.14 22.54 -23.30
C MET A 525 -18.75 22.92 -22.78
N GLU A 526 -18.52 24.19 -22.43
CA GLU A 526 -17.25 24.65 -21.86
C GLU A 526 -16.95 23.99 -20.51
N GLN A 527 -17.96 23.82 -19.65
CA GLN A 527 -17.80 23.11 -18.37
C GLN A 527 -17.48 21.62 -18.59
N ALA A 528 -18.10 20.98 -19.58
CA ALA A 528 -17.77 19.60 -19.97
C ALA A 528 -16.31 19.49 -20.45
N GLU A 529 -15.87 20.37 -21.35
CA GLU A 529 -14.50 20.38 -21.87
C GLU A 529 -13.44 20.57 -20.75
N LYS A 530 -13.72 21.43 -19.75
CA LYS A 530 -12.83 21.63 -18.59
C LYS A 530 -12.67 20.35 -17.75
N ASN A 531 -13.76 19.64 -17.48
CA ASN A 531 -13.71 18.38 -16.72
C ASN A 531 -13.04 17.27 -17.53
N LEU A 532 -13.28 17.21 -18.84
CA LEU A 532 -12.63 16.29 -19.76
C LEU A 532 -11.10 16.42 -19.77
N GLU A 533 -10.58 17.65 -19.79
CA GLU A 533 -9.14 17.87 -19.73
C GLU A 533 -8.54 17.38 -18.41
N SER A 534 -9.27 17.54 -17.30
CA SER A 534 -8.87 17.00 -16.01
C SER A 534 -8.86 15.47 -15.98
N LEU A 535 -9.79 14.82 -16.70
CA LEU A 535 -9.83 13.35 -16.85
C LEU A 535 -8.69 12.81 -17.70
N LYS A 536 -8.28 13.54 -18.76
CA LYS A 536 -7.16 13.14 -19.62
C LYS A 536 -5.83 13.10 -18.90
N ASN A 537 -5.66 14.01 -17.93
CA ASN A 537 -4.45 14.17 -17.14
C ASN A 537 -4.51 13.40 -15.80
N GLY A 538 -5.66 12.81 -15.45
CA GLY A 538 -5.83 12.02 -14.23
C GLY A 538 -5.34 10.58 -14.39
N GLU A 539 -4.49 10.13 -13.48
CA GLU A 539 -4.08 8.72 -13.35
C GLU A 539 -4.63 8.15 -12.03
N SER A 540 -5.21 6.95 -12.09
CA SER A 540 -5.61 6.17 -10.91
C SER A 540 -5.42 4.68 -11.19
N ASN A 541 -4.90 3.96 -10.20
CA ASN A 541 -4.66 2.52 -10.27
C ASN A 541 -5.94 1.67 -10.16
N TYR A 542 -7.03 2.22 -9.64
CA TYR A 542 -8.27 1.47 -9.37
C TYR A 542 -9.29 1.50 -10.50
N PHE A 543 -9.21 2.49 -11.39
CA PHE A 543 -10.08 2.54 -12.55
C PHE A 543 -9.32 2.05 -13.79
N SER A 544 -9.88 1.02 -14.42
CA SER A 544 -9.64 0.73 -15.82
C SER A 544 -10.01 1.99 -16.61
N ILE A 545 -9.02 2.84 -16.86
CA ILE A 545 -9.13 4.01 -17.70
C ILE A 545 -9.72 3.63 -19.07
N LYS A 546 -9.67 2.35 -19.47
CA LYS A 546 -10.21 1.85 -20.74
C LYS A 546 -11.75 1.99 -20.84
N ASP A 547 -12.49 1.73 -19.78
CA ASP A 547 -13.97 1.78 -19.82
C ASP A 547 -14.47 3.23 -19.76
N VAL A 548 -13.85 4.03 -18.88
CA VAL A 548 -14.06 5.49 -18.84
C VAL A 548 -13.65 6.13 -20.17
N LYS A 549 -12.51 5.74 -20.77
CA LYS A 549 -12.06 6.27 -22.08
C LYS A 549 -13.04 5.99 -23.19
N ASN A 550 -13.74 4.86 -23.17
CA ASN A 550 -14.71 4.55 -24.22
C ASN A 550 -15.96 5.43 -24.11
N ASP A 551 -16.53 5.59 -22.91
CA ASP A 551 -17.68 6.49 -22.73
C ASP A 551 -17.28 7.96 -22.92
N VAL A 552 -16.11 8.37 -22.42
CA VAL A 552 -15.53 9.69 -22.68
C VAL A 552 -15.37 9.96 -24.18
N LYS A 553 -14.86 9.00 -24.97
CA LYS A 553 -14.76 9.16 -26.43
C LYS A 553 -16.11 9.32 -27.11
N GLN A 554 -17.14 8.61 -26.64
CA GLN A 554 -18.50 8.74 -27.19
C GLN A 554 -19.08 10.12 -26.88
N GLN A 555 -18.94 10.59 -25.64
CA GLN A 555 -19.38 11.93 -25.24
C GLN A 555 -18.57 13.04 -25.95
N GLU A 556 -17.26 12.85 -26.14
CA GLU A 556 -16.43 13.75 -26.96
C GLU A 556 -16.93 13.85 -28.41
N LEU A 557 -17.40 12.74 -28.98
CA LEU A 557 -17.94 12.75 -30.34
C LEU A 557 -19.25 13.55 -30.39
N LYS A 558 -20.16 13.33 -29.44
CA LYS A 558 -21.40 14.12 -29.31
C LYS A 558 -21.12 15.61 -29.13
N LEU A 559 -20.18 15.98 -28.25
CA LEU A 559 -19.80 17.38 -28.04
C LEU A 559 -19.22 18.01 -29.32
N LYS A 560 -18.42 17.27 -30.09
CA LYS A 560 -17.91 17.75 -31.39
C LYS A 560 -19.03 18.01 -32.40
N GLU A 561 -20.06 17.16 -32.43
CA GLU A 561 -21.22 17.34 -33.31
C GLU A 561 -22.02 18.60 -32.92
N VAL A 562 -22.30 18.77 -31.63
CA VAL A 562 -22.99 19.97 -31.11
C VAL A 562 -22.17 21.23 -31.41
N LYS A 563 -20.86 21.21 -31.16
CA LYS A 563 -19.94 22.32 -31.44
C LYS A 563 -19.94 22.70 -32.92
N ALA A 564 -19.81 21.72 -33.81
CA ALA A 564 -19.83 21.94 -35.26
C ALA A 564 -21.16 22.58 -35.72
N PHE A 565 -22.29 22.16 -35.15
CA PHE A 565 -23.57 22.80 -35.44
C PHE A 565 -23.64 24.23 -34.93
N ILE A 566 -23.26 24.48 -33.66
CA ILE A 566 -23.27 25.81 -33.06
C ILE A 566 -22.42 26.77 -33.90
N ASP A 567 -21.20 26.35 -34.27
CA ASP A 567 -20.30 27.12 -35.13
C ASP A 567 -20.94 27.44 -36.49
N SER A 568 -21.63 26.46 -37.11
CA SER A 568 -22.33 26.66 -38.38
C SER A 568 -23.44 27.72 -38.28
N ARG A 569 -24.19 27.75 -37.17
CA ARG A 569 -25.26 28.73 -36.92
C ARG A 569 -24.70 30.12 -36.65
N TYR A 570 -23.58 30.22 -35.92
CA TYR A 570 -22.89 31.49 -35.73
C TYR A 570 -22.37 32.05 -37.07
N GLN A 571 -21.82 31.20 -37.93
CA GLN A 571 -21.40 31.59 -39.27
C GLN A 571 -22.59 32.05 -40.13
N GLU A 572 -23.69 31.30 -40.14
CA GLU A 572 -24.92 31.67 -40.86
C GLU A 572 -25.47 33.03 -40.37
N ASN A 573 -25.53 33.25 -39.06
CA ASN A 573 -25.97 34.52 -38.48
C ASN A 573 -25.04 35.69 -38.83
N ASN A 574 -23.72 35.47 -38.81
CA ASN A 574 -22.74 36.49 -39.19
C ASN A 574 -22.84 36.82 -40.69
N ASP A 575 -23.03 35.82 -41.54
CA ASP A 575 -23.21 36.02 -42.97
C ASP A 575 -24.53 36.72 -43.28
N ASN A 576 -25.60 36.40 -42.57
CA ASN A 576 -26.89 37.11 -42.66
C ASN A 576 -26.77 38.57 -42.21
N ARG A 577 -26.02 38.85 -41.13
CA ARG A 577 -25.71 40.22 -40.70
C ARG A 577 -24.87 40.99 -41.73
N LYS A 578 -23.94 40.33 -42.42
CA LYS A 578 -23.14 40.94 -43.50
C LYS A 578 -23.95 41.17 -44.77
N ARG A 579 -24.94 40.31 -45.05
CA ARG A 579 -25.81 40.40 -46.23
C ARG A 579 -26.97 41.36 -46.07
N GLN A 580 -27.37 41.71 -44.84
CA GLN A 580 -28.28 42.82 -44.64
C GLN A 580 -27.60 44.11 -45.12
N PRO A 581 -28.10 44.75 -46.20
CA PRO A 581 -27.52 45.99 -46.67
C PRO A 581 -27.59 47.00 -45.53
N ARG A 582 -26.45 47.59 -45.15
CA ARG A 582 -26.45 48.72 -44.23
C ARG A 582 -27.36 49.77 -44.84
N ASP A 583 -28.49 50.05 -44.21
CA ASP A 583 -29.39 51.11 -44.67
C ASP A 583 -28.57 52.40 -44.72
N PRO A 584 -28.33 52.98 -45.91
CA PRO A 584 -27.49 54.15 -46.05
C PRO A 584 -28.05 55.38 -45.31
N LYS A 585 -29.30 55.32 -44.82
CA LYS A 585 -29.91 56.41 -44.03
C LYS A 585 -29.48 56.46 -42.55
N ILE A 586 -28.83 55.43 -42.01
CA ILE A 586 -28.45 55.41 -40.58
C ILE A 586 -27.03 55.96 -40.33
N ASN A 587 -26.18 56.08 -41.36
CA ASN A 587 -24.83 56.67 -41.24
C ASN A 587 -24.75 58.15 -41.67
N ALA A 588 -25.90 58.83 -41.81
CA ALA A 588 -25.98 60.26 -42.15
C ALA A 588 -26.64 61.12 -41.05
N ALA A 589 -26.77 60.58 -39.83
CA ALA A 589 -27.08 61.29 -38.60
C ALA A 589 -25.96 60.99 -37.59
#